data_AF-A0A3Q4B9J2-F1
#
_entry.id   AF-A0A3Q4B9J2-F1
#
_cell.length_a   1.000
_cell.length_b   1.000
_cell.length_c   1.000
_cell.angle_alpha   90.00
_cell.angle_beta   90.00
_cell.angle_gamma   90.00
#
_symmetry.space_group_name_H-M   'P 1'
#
loop_
_entity.id
_entity.type
_entity.pdbx_description
1 polymer ?
#
loop_
_entity_poly.entity_id
_entity_poly.type
_entity_poly.pdbx_seq_one_letter_code
_entity_poly.pdbx_strand_id
1 'polypeptide(L)'
;MDLEDDTTVLTTLKSFNSFISRTEPPQRLSEHAGGSTSLQSQYKRSMEFLEAADRLQSSHRYLQLDQEKKQMELSHKRARFQLEKAASYSARDLEHEVDRNQELLGRIKKQKIEDLEAERQRLEEQNNTLEMRLERHNLQGDYDPVKTRVLHLKMNPTTVAKQQRQQEVEALREEVTRLRELVRSLQEGDLRKQMESSELRNQRLKEVFQRKIQEFRTVCYVLTGYKIDITTENQYRLTSVYAEHMDDSLLFKKGSNGNMQLMETEFSKTLDEMVALHLHHQKSIPAFLSAVTLDLFSRQTTV
;
A
#
# COMPACT_ATOMS: atom_id res chain seq x y z
N MET A 1 -82.00 -14.02 -22.18
CA MET A 1 -83.05 -13.06 -22.58
C MET A 1 -83.38 -13.33 -24.02
N ASP A 2 -84.59 -13.64 -24.46
CA ASP A 2 -85.90 -13.78 -23.81
C ASP A 2 -86.76 -14.56 -24.84
N LEU A 3 -87.43 -15.65 -24.44
CA LEU A 3 -88.88 -15.69 -24.13
C LEU A 3 -89.86 -15.39 -25.29
N GLU A 4 -89.55 -15.75 -26.55
CA GLU A 4 -90.53 -15.64 -27.66
C GLU A 4 -91.05 -16.98 -28.24
N ASP A 5 -90.41 -18.12 -27.97
CA ASP A 5 -90.74 -19.39 -28.65
C ASP A 5 -91.91 -20.20 -28.04
N ASP A 6 -92.39 -19.84 -26.84
CA ASP A 6 -93.50 -20.59 -26.20
C ASP A 6 -94.88 -20.23 -26.79
N THR A 7 -94.99 -19.11 -27.50
CA THR A 7 -96.27 -18.63 -28.07
C THR A 7 -96.62 -19.34 -29.39
N THR A 8 -95.62 -19.76 -30.16
CA THR A 8 -95.76 -20.48 -31.45
C THR A 8 -96.15 -21.94 -31.25
N VAL A 9 -95.67 -22.59 -30.17
CA VAL A 9 -96.04 -23.98 -29.84
C VAL A 9 -97.49 -24.08 -29.33
N LEU A 10 -97.95 -23.10 -28.55
CA LEU A 10 -99.32 -23.07 -28.01
C LEU A 10 -100.40 -22.76 -29.07
N THR A 11 -100.06 -21.97 -30.09
CA THR A 11 -100.97 -21.63 -31.21
C THR A 11 -101.13 -22.79 -32.18
N THR A 12 -100.05 -23.51 -32.48
CA THR A 12 -100.08 -24.71 -33.34
C THR A 12 -100.88 -25.86 -32.71
N LEU A 13 -100.74 -26.11 -31.40
CA LEU A 13 -101.52 -27.11 -30.67
C LEU A 13 -103.04 -26.83 -30.64
N LYS A 14 -103.45 -25.54 -30.49
CA LYS A 14 -104.87 -25.16 -30.55
C LYS A 14 -105.49 -25.35 -31.93
N SER A 15 -104.73 -25.11 -33.00
CA SER A 15 -105.20 -25.31 -34.38
C SER A 15 -105.41 -26.80 -34.71
N PHE A 16 -104.55 -27.68 -34.17
CA PHE A 16 -104.61 -29.12 -34.42
C PHE A 16 -105.83 -29.77 -33.73
N ASN A 17 -106.23 -29.28 -32.55
CA ASN A 17 -107.40 -29.78 -31.82
C ASN A 17 -108.72 -29.42 -32.52
N SER A 18 -108.80 -28.29 -33.23
CA SER A 18 -109.97 -27.92 -34.03
C SER A 18 -110.12 -28.75 -35.31
N PHE A 19 -109.05 -29.42 -35.78
CA PHE A 19 -109.03 -30.15 -37.04
C PHE A 19 -109.53 -31.60 -36.89
N ILE A 20 -109.31 -32.24 -35.73
CA ILE A 20 -109.76 -33.62 -35.48
C ILE A 20 -111.28 -33.70 -35.23
N SER A 21 -111.94 -32.60 -34.83
CA SER A 21 -113.37 -32.61 -34.48
C SER A 21 -114.36 -32.49 -35.66
N ARG A 22 -113.93 -32.54 -36.92
CA ARG A 22 -114.84 -32.52 -38.08
C ARG A 22 -114.90 -33.87 -38.79
N THR A 23 -115.88 -34.67 -38.36
CA THR A 23 -116.40 -35.83 -39.08
C THR A 23 -117.50 -35.40 -40.05
N GLU A 24 -117.27 -35.40 -41.37
CA GLU A 24 -118.33 -35.60 -42.36
C GLU A 24 -117.77 -35.97 -43.75
N PRO A 25 -118.31 -37.01 -44.43
CA PRO A 25 -117.80 -37.53 -45.70
C PRO A 25 -118.48 -36.88 -46.93
N PRO A 26 -117.84 -36.86 -48.12
CA PRO A 26 -118.45 -36.27 -49.32
C PRO A 26 -119.51 -37.19 -49.96
N GLN A 27 -120.65 -36.57 -50.29
CA GLN A 27 -121.83 -37.10 -50.97
C GLN A 27 -121.50 -37.68 -52.36
N ARG A 28 -122.00 -38.90 -52.64
CA ARG A 28 -122.16 -39.44 -54.00
C ARG A 28 -123.59 -39.21 -54.48
N LEU A 29 -123.75 -38.48 -55.59
CA LEU A 29 -124.96 -38.44 -56.40
C LEU A 29 -124.80 -39.40 -57.59
N SER A 30 -125.75 -40.31 -57.76
CA SER A 30 -126.03 -41.00 -59.03
C SER A 30 -127.54 -41.13 -59.18
N GLU A 31 -128.13 -40.37 -60.11
CA GLU A 31 -129.47 -40.62 -60.64
C GLU A 31 -129.43 -41.72 -61.71
N HIS A 32 -130.45 -42.58 -61.67
CA HIS A 32 -130.83 -43.57 -62.67
C HIS A 32 -131.17 -42.88 -64.02
N ALA A 33 -131.25 -43.51 -65.20
CA ALA A 33 -131.54 -44.89 -65.55
C ALA A 33 -131.13 -45.14 -67.02
N GLY A 34 -130.87 -46.42 -67.34
CA GLY A 34 -131.30 -47.02 -68.61
C GLY A 34 -130.33 -46.91 -69.80
N GLY A 35 -129.62 -48.00 -70.09
CA GLY A 35 -129.18 -48.30 -71.45
C GLY A 35 -127.68 -48.54 -71.68
N SER A 36 -127.07 -49.48 -70.94
CA SER A 36 -125.90 -50.29 -71.36
C SER A 36 -124.70 -49.51 -71.99
N THR A 37 -123.97 -48.60 -71.33
CA THR A 37 -123.16 -48.55 -70.08
C THR A 37 -121.95 -49.49 -69.98
N SER A 38 -120.78 -48.99 -70.37
CA SER A 38 -119.49 -49.43 -69.81
C SER A 38 -119.01 -48.41 -68.79
N LEU A 39 -118.91 -48.84 -67.53
CA LEU A 39 -118.42 -48.17 -66.31
C LEU A 39 -117.04 -47.47 -66.43
N GLN A 40 -116.38 -47.64 -67.57
CA GLN A 40 -114.99 -47.29 -67.81
C GLN A 40 -114.74 -45.78 -67.85
N SER A 41 -115.69 -45.01 -68.38
CA SER A 41 -115.53 -43.55 -68.56
C SER A 41 -115.60 -42.74 -67.26
N GLN A 42 -116.39 -43.19 -66.27
CA GLN A 42 -116.58 -42.47 -65.01
C GLN A 42 -115.45 -42.75 -64.00
N TYR A 43 -114.96 -44.01 -63.95
CA TYR A 43 -113.76 -44.37 -63.20
C TYR A 43 -112.53 -43.62 -63.72
N LYS A 44 -112.41 -43.48 -65.04
CA LYS A 44 -111.33 -42.72 -65.67
C LYS A 44 -111.27 -41.28 -65.16
N ARG A 45 -112.43 -40.59 -65.08
CA ARG A 45 -112.49 -39.20 -64.62
C ARG A 45 -112.21 -39.02 -63.12
N SER A 46 -112.67 -39.95 -62.26
CA SER A 46 -112.36 -39.91 -60.83
C SER A 46 -110.89 -40.23 -60.54
N MET A 47 -110.31 -41.16 -61.30
CA MET A 47 -108.89 -41.51 -61.22
C MET A 47 -108.02 -40.32 -61.63
N GLU A 48 -108.41 -39.60 -62.69
CA GLU A 48 -107.76 -38.36 -63.13
C GLU A 48 -107.74 -37.27 -62.04
N PHE A 49 -108.82 -37.09 -61.25
CA PHE A 49 -108.85 -36.11 -60.16
C PHE A 49 -107.99 -36.50 -58.95
N LEU A 50 -107.99 -37.77 -58.57
CA LEU A 50 -107.16 -38.27 -57.46
C LEU A 50 -105.68 -38.19 -57.83
N GLU A 51 -105.33 -38.54 -59.08
CA GLU A 51 -104.00 -38.32 -59.63
C GLU A 51 -103.64 -36.82 -59.67
N ALA A 52 -104.59 -35.92 -59.96
CA ALA A 52 -104.34 -34.48 -59.93
C ALA A 52 -104.08 -33.93 -58.51
N ALA A 53 -104.79 -34.42 -57.50
CA ALA A 53 -104.58 -34.04 -56.10
C ALA A 53 -103.24 -34.58 -55.56
N ASP A 54 -102.87 -35.81 -55.91
CA ASP A 54 -101.60 -36.42 -55.53
C ASP A 54 -100.41 -35.72 -56.23
N ARG A 55 -100.59 -35.31 -57.49
CA ARG A 55 -99.66 -34.41 -58.20
C ARG A 55 -99.52 -33.05 -57.51
N LEU A 56 -100.59 -32.47 -56.98
CA LEU A 56 -100.54 -31.20 -56.23
C LEU A 56 -99.84 -31.34 -54.88
N GLN A 57 -100.13 -32.39 -54.10
CA GLN A 57 -99.49 -32.63 -52.80
C GLN A 57 -98.00 -32.95 -52.94
N SER A 58 -97.64 -33.80 -53.91
CA SER A 58 -96.24 -34.07 -54.24
C SER A 58 -95.52 -32.80 -54.71
N SER A 59 -96.18 -31.97 -55.53
CA SER A 59 -95.64 -30.67 -55.95
C SER A 59 -95.46 -29.70 -54.78
N HIS A 60 -96.36 -29.66 -53.80
CA HIS A 60 -96.23 -28.79 -52.63
C HIS A 60 -95.11 -29.24 -51.68
N ARG A 61 -95.03 -30.55 -51.38
CA ARG A 61 -93.95 -31.15 -50.59
C ARG A 61 -92.58 -30.91 -51.23
N TYR A 62 -92.52 -31.00 -52.55
CA TYR A 62 -91.32 -30.66 -53.31
C TYR A 62 -90.94 -29.19 -53.14
N LEU A 63 -91.90 -28.26 -53.24
CA LEU A 63 -91.64 -26.82 -53.03
C LEU A 63 -91.13 -26.50 -51.62
N GLN A 64 -91.69 -27.11 -50.58
CA GLN A 64 -91.28 -26.86 -49.19
C GLN A 64 -89.85 -27.37 -48.94
N LEU A 65 -89.54 -28.59 -49.38
CA LEU A 65 -88.18 -29.13 -49.29
C LEU A 65 -87.20 -28.28 -50.09
N ASP A 66 -87.60 -27.74 -51.24
CA ASP A 66 -86.80 -26.80 -52.01
C ASP A 66 -86.55 -25.48 -51.26
N GLN A 67 -87.54 -24.95 -50.53
CA GLN A 67 -87.40 -23.74 -49.71
C GLN A 67 -86.48 -23.97 -48.50
N GLU A 68 -86.63 -25.06 -47.76
CA GLU A 68 -85.77 -25.41 -46.62
C GLU A 68 -84.34 -25.69 -47.07
N LYS A 69 -84.17 -26.42 -48.18
CA LYS A 69 -82.86 -26.62 -48.81
C LYS A 69 -82.21 -25.28 -49.15
N LYS A 70 -82.94 -24.36 -49.79
CA LYS A 70 -82.44 -22.99 -50.07
C LYS A 70 -82.08 -22.23 -48.81
N GLN A 71 -82.86 -22.33 -47.73
CA GLN A 71 -82.54 -21.68 -46.45
C GLN A 71 -81.29 -22.28 -45.78
N MET A 72 -81.16 -23.60 -45.76
CA MET A 72 -79.96 -24.27 -45.25
C MET A 72 -78.73 -23.92 -46.09
N GLU A 73 -78.85 -23.89 -47.42
CA GLU A 73 -77.77 -23.46 -48.31
C GLU A 73 -77.32 -22.03 -47.99
N LEU A 74 -78.28 -21.11 -47.77
CA LEU A 74 -77.98 -19.74 -47.35
C LEU A 74 -77.33 -19.68 -45.96
N SER A 75 -77.79 -20.48 -45.00
CA SER A 75 -77.21 -20.56 -43.66
C SER A 75 -75.77 -21.10 -43.69
N HIS A 76 -75.53 -22.20 -44.40
CA HIS A 76 -74.18 -22.74 -44.62
C HIS A 76 -73.29 -21.74 -45.33
N LYS A 77 -73.82 -21.00 -46.31
CA LYS A 77 -73.08 -19.93 -46.99
C LYS A 77 -72.69 -18.82 -46.01
N ARG A 78 -73.58 -18.42 -45.09
CA ARG A 78 -73.30 -17.44 -44.03
C ARG A 78 -72.27 -17.94 -43.02
N ALA A 79 -72.42 -19.16 -42.51
CA ALA A 79 -71.48 -19.75 -41.55
C ALA A 79 -70.08 -19.92 -42.17
N ARG A 80 -69.99 -20.38 -43.42
CA ARG A 80 -68.74 -20.44 -44.17
C ARG A 80 -68.11 -19.07 -44.32
N PHE A 81 -68.89 -18.07 -44.71
CA PHE A 81 -68.39 -16.71 -44.83
C PHE A 81 -67.89 -16.15 -43.50
N GLN A 82 -68.57 -16.41 -42.38
CA GLN A 82 -68.11 -15.97 -41.06
C GLN A 82 -66.83 -16.68 -40.61
N LEU A 83 -66.74 -17.99 -40.83
CA LEU A 83 -65.52 -18.75 -40.54
C LEU A 83 -64.36 -18.31 -41.42
N GLU A 84 -64.59 -18.12 -42.71
CA GLU A 84 -63.59 -17.60 -43.65
C GLU A 84 -63.14 -16.19 -43.25
N LYS A 85 -64.06 -15.33 -42.83
CA LYS A 85 -63.76 -13.99 -42.33
C LYS A 85 -62.93 -14.03 -41.04
N ALA A 86 -63.30 -14.87 -40.07
CA ALA A 86 -62.57 -15.03 -38.82
C ALA A 86 -61.16 -15.62 -39.05
N ALA A 87 -61.05 -16.64 -39.90
CA ALA A 87 -59.77 -17.20 -40.32
C ALA A 87 -58.90 -16.16 -41.06
N SER A 88 -59.51 -15.34 -41.92
CA SER A 88 -58.81 -14.26 -42.63
C SER A 88 -58.29 -13.18 -41.67
N TYR A 89 -59.08 -12.78 -40.66
CA TYR A 89 -58.60 -11.84 -39.65
C TYR A 89 -57.46 -12.43 -38.81
N SER A 90 -57.61 -13.67 -38.34
CA SER A 90 -56.55 -14.33 -37.57
C SER A 90 -55.27 -14.54 -38.36
N ALA A 91 -55.36 -14.88 -39.66
CA ALA A 91 -54.20 -14.97 -40.55
C ALA A 91 -53.48 -13.62 -40.67
N ARG A 92 -54.24 -12.53 -40.83
CA ARG A 92 -53.70 -11.17 -40.89
C ARG A 92 -53.03 -10.73 -39.59
N ASP A 93 -53.61 -11.06 -38.45
CA ASP A 93 -53.02 -10.75 -37.14
C ASP A 93 -51.70 -11.50 -36.93
N LEU A 94 -51.64 -12.78 -37.34
CA LEU A 94 -50.42 -13.58 -37.31
C LEU A 94 -49.34 -13.05 -38.27
N GLU A 95 -49.72 -12.61 -39.47
CA GLU A 95 -48.80 -11.94 -40.40
C GLU A 95 -48.19 -10.69 -39.76
N HIS A 96 -49.02 -9.84 -39.12
CA HIS A 96 -48.54 -8.67 -38.41
C HIS A 96 -47.63 -9.00 -37.21
N GLU A 97 -47.87 -10.12 -36.51
CA GLU A 97 -46.95 -10.61 -35.46
C GLU A 97 -45.62 -11.08 -36.02
N VAL A 98 -45.63 -11.79 -37.15
CA VAL A 98 -44.42 -12.22 -37.85
C VAL A 98 -43.60 -10.99 -38.29
N ASP A 99 -44.25 -9.98 -38.86
CA ASP A 99 -43.59 -8.73 -39.25
C ASP A 99 -42.94 -8.02 -38.04
N ARG A 100 -43.68 -7.91 -36.92
CA ARG A 100 -43.15 -7.33 -35.67
C ARG A 100 -41.95 -8.13 -35.14
N ASN A 101 -42.02 -9.45 -35.15
CA ASN A 101 -40.94 -10.31 -34.69
C ASN A 101 -39.72 -10.22 -35.60
N GLN A 102 -39.91 -10.10 -36.92
CA GLN A 102 -38.82 -9.87 -37.87
C GLN A 102 -38.15 -8.51 -37.64
N GLU A 103 -38.93 -7.47 -37.38
CA GLU A 103 -38.40 -6.14 -37.06
C GLU A 103 -37.61 -6.16 -35.75
N LEU A 104 -38.15 -6.77 -34.70
CA LEU A 104 -37.47 -6.93 -33.40
C LEU A 104 -36.17 -7.72 -33.56
N LEU A 105 -36.19 -8.82 -34.32
CA LEU A 105 -35.00 -9.60 -34.61
C LEU A 105 -33.97 -8.78 -35.40
N GLY A 106 -34.41 -7.96 -36.35
CA GLY A 106 -33.57 -7.01 -37.07
C GLY A 106 -32.89 -6.01 -36.16
N ARG A 107 -33.64 -5.42 -35.20
CA ARG A 107 -33.11 -4.50 -34.19
C ARG A 107 -32.10 -5.18 -33.26
N ILE A 108 -32.40 -6.38 -32.76
CA ILE A 108 -31.49 -7.15 -31.90
C ILE A 108 -30.20 -7.48 -32.65
N LYS A 109 -30.29 -7.92 -33.91
CA LYS A 109 -29.11 -8.20 -34.74
C LYS A 109 -28.29 -6.94 -34.96
N LYS A 110 -28.94 -5.82 -35.28
CA LYS A 110 -28.26 -4.53 -35.47
C LYS A 110 -27.54 -4.08 -34.21
N GLN A 111 -28.22 -4.11 -33.06
CA GLN A 111 -27.60 -3.78 -31.78
C GLN A 111 -26.41 -4.69 -31.48
N LYS A 112 -26.54 -6.00 -31.74
CA LYS A 112 -25.44 -6.95 -31.50
C LYS A 112 -24.25 -6.68 -32.42
N ILE A 113 -24.48 -6.28 -33.67
CA ILE A 113 -23.42 -5.87 -34.59
C ILE A 113 -22.74 -4.61 -34.06
N GLU A 114 -23.50 -3.59 -33.67
CA GLU A 114 -22.96 -2.34 -33.13
C GLU A 114 -22.12 -2.58 -31.85
N ASP A 115 -22.60 -3.41 -30.93
CA ASP A 115 -21.85 -3.77 -29.70
C ASP A 115 -20.53 -4.49 -30.03
N LEU A 116 -20.56 -5.44 -30.98
CA LEU A 116 -19.37 -6.17 -31.40
C LEU A 116 -18.38 -5.28 -32.15
N GLU A 117 -18.86 -4.34 -32.95
CA GLU A 117 -18.02 -3.37 -33.65
C GLU A 117 -17.33 -2.42 -32.65
N ALA A 118 -18.04 -1.96 -31.62
CA ALA A 118 -17.47 -1.15 -30.56
C ALA A 118 -16.40 -1.92 -29.75
N GLU A 119 -16.66 -3.19 -29.43
CA GLU A 119 -15.67 -4.06 -28.76
C GLU A 119 -14.43 -4.28 -29.62
N ARG A 120 -14.61 -4.51 -30.92
CA ARG A 120 -13.49 -4.66 -31.87
C ARG A 120 -12.64 -3.40 -31.95
N GLN A 121 -13.27 -2.22 -32.04
CA GLN A 121 -12.56 -0.94 -32.04
C GLN A 121 -11.74 -0.73 -30.77
N ARG A 122 -12.33 -1.01 -29.60
CA ARG A 122 -11.63 -0.89 -28.32
C ARG A 122 -10.41 -1.81 -28.23
N LEU A 123 -10.54 -3.06 -28.70
CA LEU A 123 -9.43 -4.01 -28.73
C LEU A 123 -8.34 -3.58 -29.72
N GLU A 124 -8.72 -3.05 -30.87
CA GLU A 124 -7.78 -2.47 -31.85
C GLU A 124 -6.98 -1.32 -31.24
N GLU A 125 -7.61 -0.37 -30.54
CA GLU A 125 -6.92 0.72 -29.85
C GLU A 125 -5.94 0.24 -28.77
N GLN A 126 -6.35 -0.76 -27.99
CA GLN A 126 -5.48 -1.37 -26.98
C GLN A 126 -4.28 -2.07 -27.61
N ASN A 127 -4.49 -2.83 -28.69
CA ASN A 127 -3.41 -3.46 -29.44
C ASN A 127 -2.44 -2.42 -30.01
N ASN A 128 -2.94 -1.37 -30.65
CA ASN A 128 -2.10 -0.29 -31.17
C ASN A 128 -1.25 0.36 -30.07
N THR A 129 -1.84 0.58 -28.89
CA THR A 129 -1.12 1.13 -27.74
C THR A 129 -0.01 0.20 -27.24
N LEU A 130 -0.29 -1.11 -27.18
CA LEU A 130 0.69 -2.12 -26.78
C LEU A 130 1.81 -2.26 -27.80
N GLU A 131 1.48 -2.25 -29.09
CA GLU A 131 2.44 -2.29 -30.19
C GLU A 131 3.38 -1.08 -30.14
N MET A 132 2.85 0.13 -29.98
CA MET A 132 3.70 1.34 -29.83
C MET A 132 4.64 1.25 -28.62
N ARG A 133 4.18 0.68 -27.49
CA ARG A 133 5.02 0.50 -26.30
C ARG A 133 6.13 -0.52 -26.53
N LEU A 134 5.79 -1.64 -27.17
CA LEU A 134 6.76 -2.67 -27.53
C LEU A 134 7.79 -2.13 -28.52
N GLU A 135 7.37 -1.37 -29.53
CA GLU A 135 8.27 -0.75 -30.49
C GLU A 135 9.22 0.24 -29.81
N ARG A 136 8.71 1.08 -28.90
CA ARG A 136 9.54 2.00 -28.11
C ARG A 136 10.61 1.26 -27.29
N HIS A 137 10.23 0.18 -26.63
CA HIS A 137 11.14 -0.64 -25.81
C HIS A 137 12.18 -1.34 -26.69
N ASN A 138 11.77 -1.87 -27.85
CA ASN A 138 12.68 -2.45 -28.83
C ASN A 138 13.70 -1.42 -29.36
N LEU A 139 13.28 -0.17 -29.60
CA LEU A 139 14.17 0.92 -29.97
C LEU A 139 15.15 1.30 -28.85
N GLN A 140 14.82 1.03 -27.59
CA GLN A 140 15.72 1.20 -26.44
C GLN A 140 16.68 0.02 -26.26
N GLY A 141 16.58 -1.01 -27.11
CA GLY A 141 17.47 -2.17 -27.13
C GLY A 141 16.98 -3.32 -26.25
N ASP A 142 15.74 -3.26 -25.78
CA ASP A 142 15.15 -4.37 -25.05
C ASP A 142 14.79 -5.53 -25.98
N TYR A 143 14.91 -6.74 -25.45
CA TYR A 143 14.74 -7.98 -26.21
C TYR A 143 14.05 -9.05 -25.38
N ASP A 144 13.33 -9.95 -26.05
CA ASP A 144 12.71 -11.13 -25.44
C ASP A 144 13.79 -12.20 -25.16
N PRO A 145 14.08 -12.56 -23.89
CA PRO A 145 15.11 -13.53 -23.54
C PRO A 145 14.83 -14.96 -24.01
N VAL A 146 13.57 -15.30 -24.33
CA VAL A 146 13.19 -16.63 -24.84
C VAL A 146 13.53 -16.76 -26.33
N LYS A 147 13.41 -15.66 -27.09
CA LYS A 147 13.64 -15.63 -28.54
C LYS A 147 15.05 -15.19 -28.91
N THR A 148 15.63 -14.31 -28.12
CA THR A 148 16.88 -13.61 -28.46
C THR A 148 17.89 -13.75 -27.34
N ARG A 149 19.07 -14.26 -27.69
CA ARG A 149 20.23 -14.30 -26.79
C ARG A 149 21.24 -13.25 -27.23
N VAL A 150 21.55 -12.31 -26.34
CA VAL A 150 22.60 -11.32 -26.58
C VAL A 150 23.95 -11.93 -26.24
N LEU A 151 24.87 -11.87 -27.19
CA LEU A 151 26.24 -12.33 -27.05
C LEU A 151 27.18 -11.14 -27.28
N HIS A 152 28.26 -11.07 -26.51
CA HIS A 152 29.34 -10.16 -26.76
C HIS A 152 30.68 -10.88 -26.54
N LEU A 153 31.75 -10.34 -27.12
CA LEU A 153 33.08 -10.86 -26.88
C LEU A 153 33.40 -10.79 -25.39
N LYS A 154 33.95 -11.89 -24.85
CA LYS A 154 34.42 -11.95 -23.46
C LYS A 154 35.49 -10.88 -23.20
N MET A 155 36.36 -10.68 -24.19
CA MET A 155 37.36 -9.60 -24.21
C MET A 155 36.87 -8.50 -25.16
N ASN A 156 36.13 -7.54 -24.63
CA ASN A 156 35.71 -6.35 -25.36
C ASN A 156 36.45 -5.09 -24.85
N PRO A 157 36.53 -4.02 -25.64
CA PRO A 157 37.21 -2.79 -25.22
C PRO A 157 36.73 -2.24 -23.86
N THR A 158 35.44 -2.36 -23.55
CA THR A 158 34.86 -1.94 -22.25
C THR A 158 35.39 -2.76 -21.08
N THR A 159 35.51 -4.09 -21.24
CA THR A 159 36.07 -4.98 -20.21
C THR A 159 37.54 -4.70 -19.98
N VAL A 160 38.31 -4.45 -21.05
CA VAL A 160 39.73 -4.08 -20.95
C VAL A 160 39.88 -2.74 -20.24
N ALA A 161 39.11 -1.72 -20.62
CA ALA A 161 39.14 -0.42 -19.96
C ALA A 161 38.71 -0.49 -18.49
N LYS A 162 37.72 -1.32 -18.15
CA LYS A 162 37.34 -1.58 -16.75
C LYS A 162 38.48 -2.25 -15.97
N GLN A 163 39.15 -3.24 -16.56
CA GLN A 163 40.25 -3.94 -15.92
C GLN A 163 41.47 -3.04 -15.72
N GLN A 164 41.84 -2.23 -16.71
CA GLN A 164 42.93 -1.25 -16.59
C GLN A 164 42.65 -0.24 -15.48
N ARG A 165 41.43 0.31 -15.44
CA ARG A 165 41.02 1.22 -14.35
C ARG A 165 41.11 0.55 -12.99
N GLN A 166 40.71 -0.72 -12.89
CA GLN A 166 40.80 -1.49 -11.65
C GLN A 166 42.25 -1.62 -11.19
N GLN A 167 43.16 -1.99 -12.09
CA GLN A 167 44.59 -2.10 -11.81
C GLN A 167 45.22 -0.77 -11.40
N GLU A 168 44.85 0.33 -12.07
CA GLU A 168 45.32 1.67 -11.74
C GLU A 168 44.87 2.09 -10.33
N VAL A 169 43.61 1.84 -9.98
CA VAL A 169 43.08 2.11 -8.63
C VAL A 169 43.80 1.28 -7.57
N GLU A 170 44.10 0.01 -7.86
CA GLU A 170 44.86 -0.86 -6.94
C GLU A 170 46.29 -0.36 -6.74
N ALA A 171 47.01 -0.05 -7.83
CA ALA A 171 48.36 0.51 -7.75
C ALA A 171 48.40 1.84 -6.98
N LEU A 172 47.44 2.74 -7.21
CA LEU A 172 47.34 4.00 -6.47
C LEU A 172 47.04 3.77 -4.98
N ARG A 173 46.23 2.77 -4.63
CA ARG A 173 45.95 2.43 -3.23
C ARG A 173 47.20 1.90 -2.52
N GLU A 174 47.99 1.07 -3.19
CA GLU A 174 49.26 0.56 -2.65
C GLU A 174 50.25 1.70 -2.41
N GLU A 175 50.39 2.61 -3.38
CA GLU A 175 51.32 3.74 -3.25
C GLU A 175 50.89 4.70 -2.12
N VAL A 176 49.60 5.01 -2.01
CA VAL A 176 49.08 5.82 -0.89
C VAL A 176 49.36 5.14 0.45
N THR A 177 49.22 3.82 0.52
CA THR A 177 49.51 3.06 1.74
C THR A 177 50.98 3.18 2.11
N ARG A 178 51.88 2.95 1.15
CA ARG A 178 53.33 3.09 1.34
C ARG A 178 53.73 4.50 1.77
N LEU A 179 53.22 5.52 1.10
CA LEU A 179 53.51 6.93 1.44
C LEU A 179 53.02 7.29 2.84
N ARG A 180 51.85 6.81 3.25
CA ARG A 180 51.33 7.02 4.61
C ARG A 180 52.21 6.38 5.66
N GLU A 181 52.70 5.16 5.43
CA GLU A 181 53.62 4.49 6.35
C GLU A 181 54.96 5.22 6.46
N LEU A 182 55.50 5.68 5.33
CA LEU A 182 56.74 6.47 5.32
C LEU A 182 56.57 7.77 6.10
N VAL A 183 55.51 8.53 5.84
CA VAL A 183 55.22 9.77 6.56
C VAL A 183 55.06 9.52 8.06
N ARG A 184 54.35 8.46 8.46
CA ARG A 184 54.21 8.08 9.87
C ARG A 184 55.56 7.82 10.52
N SER A 185 56.43 7.03 9.87
CA SER A 185 57.75 6.70 10.42
C SER A 185 58.66 7.94 10.57
N LEU A 186 58.59 8.88 9.64
CA LEU A 186 59.34 10.14 9.70
C LEU A 186 58.83 11.03 10.83
N GLN A 187 57.50 11.17 10.95
CA GLN A 187 56.89 11.96 12.03
C GLN A 187 57.21 11.37 13.40
N GLU A 188 57.10 10.06 13.58
CA GLU A 188 57.47 9.38 14.83
C GLU A 188 58.95 9.60 15.19
N GLY A 189 59.85 9.53 14.19
CA GLY A 189 61.27 9.80 14.37
C GLY A 189 61.57 11.23 14.83
N ASP A 190 60.91 12.22 14.22
CA ASP A 190 61.11 13.63 14.56
C ASP A 190 60.51 13.99 15.92
N LEU A 191 59.30 13.50 16.23
CA LEU A 191 58.68 13.69 17.54
C LEU A 191 59.53 13.06 18.65
N ARG A 192 60.07 11.87 18.41
CA ARG A 192 60.94 11.19 19.38
C ARG A 192 62.22 11.97 19.63
N LYS A 193 62.89 12.46 18.58
CA LYS A 193 64.08 13.32 18.72
C LYS A 193 63.77 14.61 19.49
N GLN A 194 62.60 15.21 19.22
CA GLN A 194 62.17 16.42 19.93
C GLN A 194 61.88 16.15 21.41
N MET A 195 61.26 15.01 21.73
CA MET A 195 61.02 14.57 23.11
C MET A 195 62.36 14.35 23.84
N GLU A 196 63.26 13.54 23.28
CA GLU A 196 64.57 13.25 23.86
C GLU A 196 65.39 14.53 24.07
N SER A 197 65.35 15.48 23.11
CA SER A 197 66.02 16.77 23.26
C SER A 197 65.42 17.64 24.37
N SER A 198 64.09 17.61 24.55
CA SER A 198 63.39 18.38 25.57
C SER A 198 63.67 17.80 26.97
N GLU A 199 63.62 16.49 27.10
CA GLU A 199 63.96 15.76 28.32
C GLU A 199 65.40 16.04 28.76
N LEU A 200 66.36 15.95 27.83
CA LEU A 200 67.76 16.26 28.12
C LEU A 200 67.95 17.72 28.56
N ARG A 201 67.23 18.66 27.95
CA ARG A 201 67.26 20.07 28.36
C ARG A 201 66.71 20.25 29.78
N ASN A 202 65.61 19.59 30.10
CA ASN A 202 65.02 19.62 31.45
C ASN A 202 65.94 18.98 32.50
N GLN A 203 66.62 17.88 32.15
CA GLN A 203 67.60 17.24 33.02
C GLN A 203 68.78 18.18 33.31
N ARG A 204 69.37 18.78 32.26
CA ARG A 204 70.46 19.76 32.42
C ARG A 204 70.03 20.97 33.26
N LEU A 205 68.81 21.45 33.08
CA LEU A 205 68.29 22.56 33.88
C LEU A 205 68.18 22.19 35.37
N LYS A 206 67.70 20.98 35.68
CA LYS A 206 67.67 20.47 37.07
C LYS A 206 69.07 20.37 37.67
N GLU A 207 70.04 19.86 36.92
CA GLU A 207 71.44 19.77 37.36
C GLU A 207 72.05 21.14 37.64
N VAL A 208 71.84 22.12 36.75
CA VAL A 208 72.31 23.50 36.94
C VAL A 208 71.66 24.13 38.16
N PHE A 209 70.34 23.94 38.34
CA PHE A 209 69.63 24.46 39.51
C PHE A 209 70.17 23.85 40.80
N GLN A 210 70.32 22.52 40.86
CA GLN A 210 70.90 21.85 42.02
C GLN A 210 72.31 22.35 42.34
N ARG A 211 73.16 22.51 41.31
CA ARG A 211 74.52 23.05 41.48
C ARG A 211 74.50 24.46 42.04
N LYS A 212 73.61 25.32 41.53
CA LYS A 212 73.47 26.71 41.97
C LYS A 212 72.93 26.82 43.40
N ILE A 213 71.95 26.00 43.77
CA ILE A 213 71.46 25.93 45.14
C ILE A 213 72.58 25.43 46.07
N GLN A 214 73.32 24.41 45.68
CA GLN A 214 74.43 23.90 46.48
C GLN A 214 75.52 24.96 46.66
N GLU A 215 75.90 25.68 45.60
CA GLU A 215 76.83 26.80 45.64
C GLU A 215 76.35 27.87 46.64
N PHE A 216 75.08 28.29 46.54
CA PHE A 216 74.48 29.25 47.46
C PHE A 216 74.50 28.76 48.91
N ARG A 217 74.12 27.50 49.16
CA ARG A 217 74.12 26.90 50.50
C ARG A 217 75.53 26.84 51.10
N THR A 218 76.54 26.53 50.28
CA THR A 218 77.94 26.55 50.71
C THR A 218 78.38 27.96 51.08
N VAL A 219 78.02 28.97 50.28
CA VAL A 219 78.32 30.38 50.60
C VAL A 219 77.64 30.81 51.89
N CYS A 220 76.35 30.50 52.08
CA CYS A 220 75.64 30.78 53.34
C CYS A 220 76.33 30.10 54.52
N TYR A 221 76.70 28.83 54.40
CA TYR A 221 77.37 28.09 55.48
C TYR A 221 78.69 28.74 55.88
N VAL A 222 79.53 29.14 54.92
CA VAL A 222 80.82 29.78 55.20
C VAL A 222 80.65 31.18 55.79
N LEU A 223 79.69 31.97 55.30
CA LEU A 223 79.51 33.35 55.72
C LEU A 223 78.78 33.50 57.06
N THR A 224 77.77 32.66 57.31
CA THR A 224 76.92 32.79 58.51
C THR A 224 77.21 31.75 59.57
N GLY A 225 77.98 30.71 59.24
CA GLY A 225 78.22 29.56 60.12
C GLY A 225 77.07 28.56 60.17
N TYR A 226 75.99 28.75 59.41
CA TYR A 226 74.82 27.84 59.44
C TYR A 226 74.61 27.09 58.15
N LYS A 227 74.57 25.76 58.24
CA LYS A 227 74.16 24.87 57.16
C LYS A 227 72.64 24.79 57.16
N ILE A 228 72.03 25.32 56.10
CA ILE A 228 70.57 25.39 55.95
C ILE A 228 70.11 24.26 55.05
N ASP A 229 69.48 23.22 55.58
CA ASP A 229 68.90 22.07 54.86
C ASP A 229 67.37 22.19 54.78
N ILE A 230 66.79 21.81 53.64
CA ILE A 230 65.32 21.68 53.50
C ILE A 230 64.96 20.24 53.88
N THR A 231 64.09 20.07 54.89
CA THR A 231 63.64 18.74 55.33
C THR A 231 62.35 18.37 54.60
N THR A 232 61.21 18.39 55.28
CA THR A 232 59.87 18.12 54.74
C THR A 232 58.98 19.34 54.96
N GLU A 233 57.95 19.51 54.13
CA GLU A 233 56.86 20.51 54.29
C GLU A 233 57.26 21.89 54.83
N ASN A 234 58.01 22.68 54.03
CA ASN A 234 58.36 24.07 54.35
C ASN A 234 59.15 24.26 55.66
N GLN A 235 59.87 23.23 56.09
CA GLN A 235 60.77 23.28 57.23
C GLN A 235 62.24 23.35 56.79
N TYR A 236 63.00 24.13 57.53
CA TYR A 236 64.40 24.44 57.30
C TYR A 236 65.18 24.06 58.54
N ARG A 237 66.09 23.10 58.40
CA ARG A 237 67.02 22.69 59.45
C ARG A 237 68.27 23.53 59.34
N LEU A 238 68.66 24.16 60.44
CA LEU A 238 69.88 24.93 60.57
C LEU A 238 70.82 24.17 61.50
N THR A 239 71.98 23.78 60.98
CA THR A 239 73.05 23.17 61.77
C THR A 239 74.21 24.14 61.85
N SER A 240 74.65 24.48 63.06
CA SER A 240 75.80 25.37 63.27
C SER A 240 77.11 24.67 62.90
N VAL A 241 78.08 25.41 62.39
CA VAL A 241 79.46 24.95 62.21
C VAL A 241 80.14 24.63 63.54
N TYR A 242 79.69 25.27 64.62
CA TYR A 242 80.18 25.09 65.99
C TYR A 242 79.27 24.18 66.82
N ALA A 243 78.46 23.32 66.18
CA ALA A 243 77.61 22.37 66.89
C ALA A 243 78.46 21.36 67.67
N GLU A 244 78.11 21.12 68.95
CA GLU A 244 78.83 20.20 69.84
C GLU A 244 78.48 18.74 69.52
N HIS A 245 77.23 18.47 69.13
CA HIS A 245 76.76 17.16 68.71
C HIS A 245 76.20 17.16 67.28
N MET A 246 76.26 16.00 66.61
CA MET A 246 75.79 15.85 65.23
C MET A 246 74.28 16.09 65.05
N ASP A 247 73.51 15.90 66.12
CA ASP A 247 72.04 16.06 66.12
C ASP A 247 71.60 17.48 66.52
N ASP A 248 72.54 18.33 66.96
CA ASP A 248 72.26 19.71 67.36
C ASP A 248 71.86 20.54 66.14
N SER A 249 70.57 20.83 66.07
CA SER A 249 70.02 21.59 64.97
C SER A 249 68.80 22.38 65.39
N LEU A 250 68.66 23.57 64.82
CA LEU A 250 67.50 24.43 64.96
C LEU A 250 66.56 24.15 63.78
N LEU A 251 65.28 23.98 64.05
CA LEU A 251 64.30 23.71 63.01
C LEU A 251 63.34 24.89 62.88
N PHE A 252 63.31 25.51 61.71
CA PHE A 252 62.42 26.62 61.41
C PHE A 252 61.34 26.20 60.43
N LYS A 253 60.08 26.50 60.73
CA LYS A 253 58.95 26.29 59.82
C LYS A 253 58.49 27.62 59.22
N LYS A 254 58.29 27.66 57.91
CA LYS A 254 57.69 28.83 57.25
C LYS A 254 56.18 28.83 57.49
N GLY A 255 55.69 29.83 58.22
CA GLY A 255 54.27 30.07 58.44
C GLY A 255 53.55 30.57 57.19
N SER A 256 52.21 30.53 57.21
CA SER A 256 51.34 30.97 56.10
C SER A 256 51.50 32.45 55.74
N ASN A 257 51.90 33.27 56.71
CA ASN A 257 52.19 34.70 56.56
C ASN A 257 53.62 34.99 56.04
N GLY A 258 54.42 33.96 55.75
CA GLY A 258 55.81 34.11 55.32
C GLY A 258 56.81 34.29 56.46
N ASN A 259 56.36 34.36 57.72
CA ASN A 259 57.25 34.44 58.88
C ASN A 259 57.84 33.07 59.20
N MET A 260 59.09 33.05 59.66
CA MET A 260 59.74 31.82 60.14
C MET A 260 59.47 31.64 61.63
N GLN A 261 59.05 30.44 62.03
CA GLN A 261 58.81 30.07 63.43
C GLN A 261 59.80 28.99 63.85
N LEU A 262 60.43 29.15 65.01
CA LEU A 262 61.29 28.13 65.59
C LEU A 262 60.41 27.00 66.14
N MET A 263 60.75 25.77 65.77
CA MET A 263 60.15 24.56 66.29
C MET A 263 60.97 24.06 67.48
N GLU A 264 60.30 23.46 68.45
CA GLU A 264 60.96 22.85 69.59
C GLU A 264 61.79 21.63 69.15
N THR A 265 63.05 21.64 69.54
CA THR A 265 64.04 20.57 69.35
C THR A 265 64.79 20.40 70.68
N GLU A 266 65.46 19.27 70.88
CA GLU A 266 66.27 19.06 72.09
C GLU A 266 67.34 20.16 72.24
N PHE A 267 67.97 20.55 71.13
CA PHE A 267 68.92 21.66 71.11
C PHE A 267 68.27 23.02 71.44
N SER A 268 67.12 23.36 70.86
CA SER A 268 66.47 24.66 71.12
C SER A 268 66.06 24.84 72.58
N LYS A 269 65.73 23.76 73.30
CA LYS A 269 65.42 23.80 74.74
C LYS A 269 66.61 24.27 75.59
N THR A 270 67.85 24.00 75.14
CA THR A 270 69.07 24.46 75.84
C THR A 270 69.32 25.96 75.69
N LEU A 271 68.61 26.62 74.77
CA LEU A 271 68.79 28.03 74.40
C LEU A 271 67.60 28.91 74.85
N ASP A 272 66.80 28.44 75.82
CA ASP A 272 65.52 29.07 76.20
C ASP A 272 65.64 30.54 76.57
N GLU A 273 66.68 30.92 77.32
CA GLU A 273 66.96 32.32 77.67
C GLU A 273 67.21 33.21 76.44
N MET A 274 67.95 32.70 75.45
CA MET A 274 68.23 33.41 74.20
C MET A 274 66.99 33.47 73.29
N VAL A 275 66.16 32.42 73.30
CA VAL A 275 64.87 32.39 72.59
C VAL A 275 63.93 33.44 73.17
N ALA A 276 63.80 33.52 74.50
CA ALA A 276 62.98 34.51 75.19
C ALA A 276 63.42 35.94 74.88
N LEU A 277 64.73 36.21 74.94
CA LEU A 277 65.26 37.55 74.68
C LEU A 277 65.17 37.94 73.20
N HIS A 278 65.69 37.12 72.29
CA HIS A 278 65.89 37.53 70.90
C HIS A 278 64.70 37.20 69.99
N LEU A 279 64.00 36.09 70.21
CA LEU A 279 62.84 35.70 69.38
C LEU A 279 61.51 36.21 69.94
N HIS A 280 61.30 36.20 71.26
CA HIS A 280 60.03 36.68 71.84
C HIS A 280 60.02 38.20 72.09
N HIS A 281 61.06 38.74 72.74
CA HIS A 281 61.10 40.18 73.06
C HIS A 281 61.55 41.03 71.86
N GLN A 282 62.71 40.72 71.27
CA GLN A 282 63.26 41.52 70.16
C GLN A 282 62.68 41.15 68.78
N LYS A 283 62.03 39.99 68.65
CA LYS A 283 61.42 39.49 67.41
C LYS A 283 62.38 39.44 66.21
N SER A 284 63.65 39.13 66.44
CA SER A 284 64.69 39.15 65.40
C SER A 284 65.43 37.82 65.34
N ILE A 285 65.15 37.04 64.28
CA ILE A 285 65.85 35.78 64.00
C ILE A 285 67.34 36.01 63.73
N PRO A 286 67.76 37.03 62.95
CA PRO A 286 69.19 37.30 62.78
C PRO A 286 69.91 37.61 64.10
N ALA A 287 69.28 38.35 65.02
CA ALA A 287 69.87 38.63 66.33
C ALA A 287 70.02 37.35 67.17
N PHE A 288 68.99 36.50 67.17
CA PHE A 288 69.02 35.20 67.83
C PHE A 288 70.15 34.30 67.28
N LEU A 289 70.21 34.09 65.96
CA LEU A 289 71.22 33.24 65.34
C LEU A 289 72.64 33.79 65.57
N SER A 290 72.81 35.11 65.58
CA SER A 290 74.12 35.72 65.88
C SER A 290 74.54 35.47 67.32
N ALA A 291 73.62 35.62 68.29
CA ALA A 291 73.89 35.35 69.71
C ALA A 291 74.25 33.87 69.93
N VAL A 292 73.49 32.95 69.35
CA VAL A 292 73.77 31.50 69.41
C VAL A 292 75.12 31.17 68.77
N THR A 293 75.47 31.80 67.66
CA THR A 293 76.77 31.59 67.01
C THR A 293 77.93 32.01 67.92
N LEU A 294 77.83 33.18 68.55
CA LEU A 294 78.87 33.68 69.46
C LEU A 294 78.99 32.80 70.71
N ASP A 295 77.87 32.34 71.27
CA ASP A 295 77.88 31.44 72.43
C ASP A 295 78.50 30.08 72.10
N LEU A 296 78.07 29.42 71.01
CA LEU A 296 78.65 28.15 70.57
C LEU A 296 80.14 28.28 70.24
N PHE A 297 80.54 29.37 69.58
CA PHE A 297 81.95 29.65 69.31
C PHE A 297 82.76 29.83 70.60
N SER A 298 82.22 30.54 71.60
CA SER A 298 82.85 30.70 72.90
C SER A 298 83.04 29.35 73.59
N ARG A 299 82.02 28.49 73.62
CA ARG A 299 82.09 27.16 74.22
C ARG A 299 83.12 26.25 73.55
N GLN A 300 83.29 26.39 72.24
CA GLN A 300 84.28 25.60 71.49
C GLN A 300 85.71 26.13 71.63
N THR A 301 85.89 27.42 71.98
CA THR A 301 87.20 28.06 72.11
C THR A 301 87.68 28.22 73.55
N THR A 302 86.83 27.95 74.54
CA THR A 302 87.24 27.78 75.93
C THR A 302 88.00 26.46 76.09
N VAL A 303 89.33 26.55 76.04
CA VAL A 303 90.26 25.57 76.63
C VAL A 303 90.22 25.69 78.16
#